data_AF-A0A971ENV9-F1
#
_entry.id   AF-A0A971ENV9-F1
#
_cell.length_a   1.000
_cell.length_b   1.000
_cell.length_c   1.000
_cell.angle_alpha   90.00
_cell.angle_beta   90.00
_cell.angle_gamma   90.00
#
_symmetry.space_group_name_H-M   'P 1'
#
loop_
_entity.id
_entity.type
_entity.pdbx_description
1 polymer ?
#
loop_
_entity_poly.entity_id
_entity_poly.type
_entity_poly.pdbx_seq_one_letter_code
_entity_poly.pdbx_strand_id
1 'polypeptide(L)'
;MKKVLALTLVAILLAGCGAATTVKTGLGHTVSIASSKDATAEAEGAAQVDTVMAAVSVDKAGKIVSVTIDTAQVKVNFDATGKITSNKDEKPETKVEKGDAYGMKKNSGIGKEWYEQIADLEKWMVGKTVDQVKAMKLNDEGRPAEADLTSKVTIHVNDYIEAVSEAVANAR
;
A
#
# COMPACT_ATOMS: atom_id res chain seq x y z
N MET A 1 -5.62 65.02 -25.36
CA MET A 1 -6.84 64.39 -25.90
C MET A 1 -6.76 62.90 -25.55
N LYS A 2 -7.43 62.44 -24.48
CA LYS A 2 -8.58 61.51 -24.57
C LYS A 2 -8.41 60.54 -25.75
N LYS A 3 -8.21 59.23 -25.53
CA LYS A 3 -9.28 58.30 -25.15
C LYS A 3 -8.71 57.02 -24.50
N VAL A 4 -9.30 56.67 -23.37
CA VAL A 4 -9.35 55.33 -22.78
C VAL A 4 -10.07 54.40 -23.77
N LEU A 5 -9.51 53.23 -24.06
CA LEU A 5 -10.23 52.13 -24.69
C LEU A 5 -10.15 50.92 -23.76
N ALA A 6 -11.27 50.64 -23.11
CA ALA A 6 -11.58 49.39 -22.43
C ALA A 6 -12.44 48.52 -23.36
N LEU A 7 -12.25 47.19 -23.31
CA LEU A 7 -13.06 46.05 -23.82
C LEU A 7 -12.10 45.03 -24.49
N THR A 8 -12.09 43.72 -24.23
CA THR A 8 -12.97 42.86 -23.42
C THR A 8 -12.21 41.57 -23.14
N LEU A 9 -12.15 41.15 -21.87
CA LEU A 9 -11.67 39.83 -21.48
C LEU A 9 -12.73 38.80 -21.85
N VAL A 10 -12.48 37.96 -22.85
CA VAL A 10 -13.31 36.79 -23.13
C VAL A 10 -12.85 35.66 -22.20
N ALA A 11 -13.46 35.61 -21.02
CA ALA A 11 -13.40 34.42 -20.17
C ALA A 11 -14.33 33.36 -20.76
N ILE A 12 -13.76 32.38 -21.47
CA ILE A 12 -14.48 31.15 -21.81
C ILE A 12 -14.61 30.34 -20.52
N LEU A 13 -15.77 30.44 -19.88
CA LEU A 13 -16.24 29.47 -18.91
C LEU A 13 -16.40 28.12 -19.63
N LEU A 14 -15.46 27.20 -19.45
CA LEU A 14 -15.77 25.78 -19.51
C LEU A 14 -16.27 25.37 -18.12
N ALA A 15 -17.59 25.29 -18.02
CA ALA A 15 -18.29 24.67 -16.91
C ALA A 15 -17.86 23.21 -16.76
N GLY A 16 -16.99 22.97 -15.77
CA GLY A 16 -16.70 21.67 -15.19
C GLY A 16 -16.73 21.78 -13.68
N CYS A 17 -17.83 22.32 -13.12
CA CYS A 17 -18.07 22.35 -11.69
C CYS A 17 -18.48 20.95 -11.22
N GLY A 18 -17.52 20.05 -11.12
CA GLY A 18 -17.59 19.02 -10.08
C GLY A 18 -17.19 19.73 -8.80
N ALA A 19 -18.10 19.81 -7.82
CA ALA A 19 -17.76 20.36 -6.51
C ALA A 19 -16.45 19.70 -6.04
N ALA A 20 -15.43 20.50 -5.69
CA ALA A 20 -14.23 19.98 -5.07
C ALA A 20 -14.66 19.29 -3.77
N THR A 21 -14.80 17.98 -3.81
CA THR A 21 -15.05 17.17 -2.62
C THR A 21 -13.83 17.31 -1.76
N THR A 22 -13.96 18.03 -0.65
CA THR A 22 -12.93 18.07 0.39
C THR A 22 -12.69 16.64 0.86
N VAL A 23 -11.48 16.15 0.62
CA VAL A 23 -11.01 14.85 1.11
C VAL A 23 -9.96 15.10 2.18
N LYS A 24 -9.92 14.21 3.18
CA LYS A 24 -8.83 14.16 4.17
C LYS A 24 -7.88 13.05 3.79
N THR A 25 -6.58 13.27 3.95
CA THR A 25 -5.57 12.25 3.63
C THR A 25 -4.75 11.93 4.86
N GLY A 26 -4.45 10.65 5.05
CA GLY A 26 -3.60 10.17 6.14
C GLY A 26 -2.67 9.04 5.70
N LEU A 27 -1.64 8.83 6.52
CA LEU A 27 -0.64 7.78 6.34
C LEU A 27 -0.69 6.84 7.54
N GLY A 28 -0.44 5.57 7.28
CA GLY A 28 -0.36 4.52 8.29
C GLY A 28 0.63 3.45 7.87
N HIS A 29 1.09 2.68 8.84
CA HIS A 29 2.13 1.70 8.66
C HIS A 29 2.10 0.62 9.74
N THR A 30 2.65 -0.54 9.41
CA THR A 30 3.03 -1.54 10.42
C THR A 30 4.48 -1.93 10.18
N VAL A 31 5.20 -2.23 11.26
CA VAL A 31 6.63 -2.58 11.21
C VAL A 31 6.83 -3.86 12.00
N SER A 32 7.49 -4.83 11.38
CA SER A 32 7.81 -6.11 12.01
C SER A 32 9.24 -6.52 11.73
N ILE A 33 9.87 -7.14 12.73
CA ILE A 33 11.17 -7.80 12.60
C ILE A 33 11.06 -9.32 12.71
N ALA A 34 9.84 -9.86 12.73
CA ALA A 34 9.58 -11.28 12.98
C ALA A 34 10.22 -12.22 11.94
N SER A 35 10.52 -11.70 10.75
CA SER A 35 11.22 -12.42 9.68
C SER A 35 12.74 -12.53 9.89
N SER A 36 13.29 -11.90 10.94
CA SER A 36 14.72 -11.99 11.27
C SER A 36 15.11 -13.38 11.74
N LYS A 37 16.35 -13.76 11.46
CA LYS A 37 16.92 -15.08 11.80
C LYS A 37 18.33 -14.93 12.32
N ASP A 38 18.64 -15.65 13.38
CA ASP A 38 20.01 -15.79 13.86
C ASP A 38 20.84 -16.59 12.86
N ALA A 39 22.15 -16.29 12.80
CA ALA A 39 23.09 -17.11 12.06
C ALA A 39 23.31 -18.45 12.79
N THR A 40 23.50 -19.53 12.02
CA THR A 40 23.91 -20.82 12.54
C THR A 40 25.28 -21.20 11.96
N ALA A 41 25.82 -22.37 12.32
CA ALA A 41 27.05 -22.85 11.70
C ALA A 41 26.85 -23.22 10.21
N GLU A 42 25.61 -23.49 9.80
CA GLU A 42 25.23 -24.00 8.48
C GLU A 42 24.53 -22.96 7.60
N ALA A 43 24.10 -21.83 8.17
CA ALA A 43 23.34 -20.80 7.45
C ALA A 43 23.66 -19.38 7.95
N GLU A 44 23.63 -18.42 7.01
CA GLU A 44 23.70 -17.00 7.35
C GLU A 44 22.48 -16.57 8.18
N GLY A 45 22.71 -15.59 9.05
CA GLY A 45 21.66 -14.84 9.72
C GLY A 45 21.10 -13.75 8.81
N ALA A 46 19.92 -13.24 9.17
CA ALA A 46 19.26 -12.16 8.48
C ALA A 46 18.60 -11.22 9.48
N ALA A 47 19.01 -9.96 9.49
CA ALA A 47 18.27 -8.88 10.12
C ALA A 47 17.29 -8.33 9.08
N GLN A 48 15.99 -8.53 9.30
CA GLN A 48 14.96 -8.12 8.35
C GLN A 48 13.93 -7.22 9.02
N VAL A 49 13.61 -6.10 8.37
CA VAL A 49 12.50 -5.21 8.72
C VAL A 49 11.48 -5.26 7.59
N ASP A 50 10.28 -5.72 7.92
CA ASP A 50 9.12 -5.66 7.04
C ASP A 50 8.29 -4.44 7.44
N THR A 51 8.16 -3.48 6.51
CA THR A 51 7.37 -2.27 6.69
C THR A 51 6.23 -2.27 5.69
N VAL A 52 5.01 -2.38 6.18
CA VAL A 52 3.80 -2.14 5.38
C VAL A 52 3.44 -0.66 5.50
N MET A 53 3.07 -0.02 4.40
CA MET A 53 2.69 1.39 4.36
C MET A 53 1.37 1.54 3.63
N ALA A 54 0.52 2.44 4.10
CA ALA A 54 -0.74 2.80 3.46
C ALA A 54 -0.91 4.32 3.42
N ALA A 55 -1.31 4.84 2.26
CA ALA A 55 -1.78 6.20 2.08
C ALA A 55 -3.26 6.16 1.71
N VAL A 56 -4.10 6.85 2.48
CA VAL A 56 -5.57 6.77 2.34
C VAL A 56 -6.17 8.16 2.30
N SER A 57 -7.05 8.41 1.33
CA SER A 57 -7.92 9.57 1.32
C SER A 57 -9.36 9.17 1.61
N VAL A 58 -10.05 9.94 2.44
CA VAL A 58 -11.46 9.73 2.82
C VAL A 58 -12.31 10.94 2.49
N ASP A 59 -13.58 10.69 2.13
CA ASP A 59 -14.57 11.74 1.95
C ASP A 59 -15.16 12.24 3.29
N LYS A 60 -16.10 13.19 3.22
CA LYS A 60 -16.80 13.75 4.40
C LYS A 60 -17.62 12.72 5.18
N ALA A 61 -17.99 11.61 4.55
CA ALA A 61 -18.71 10.51 5.18
C ALA A 61 -17.77 9.43 5.74
N GLY A 62 -16.45 9.63 5.67
CA GLY A 62 -15.45 8.66 6.13
C GLY A 62 -15.30 7.46 5.21
N LYS A 63 -15.75 7.56 3.95
CA LYS A 63 -15.54 6.51 2.95
C LYS A 63 -14.19 6.72 2.27
N ILE A 64 -13.47 5.62 2.08
CA ILE A 64 -12.21 5.59 1.33
C ILE A 64 -12.50 5.99 -0.12
N VAL A 65 -11.83 7.03 -0.61
CA VAL A 65 -11.91 7.47 -2.02
C VAL A 65 -10.64 7.13 -2.79
N SER A 66 -9.51 7.00 -2.10
CA SER A 66 -8.29 6.39 -2.63
C SER A 66 -7.54 5.69 -1.52
N VAL A 67 -6.86 4.60 -1.88
CA VAL A 67 -5.94 3.88 -1.02
C VAL A 67 -4.78 3.39 -1.87
N THR A 68 -3.57 3.51 -1.33
CA THR A 68 -2.35 2.95 -1.91
C THR A 68 -1.59 2.25 -0.80
N ILE A 69 -1.19 1.01 -1.04
CA ILE A 69 -0.54 0.13 -0.09
C ILE A 69 0.75 -0.41 -0.72
N ASP A 70 1.84 -0.36 0.05
CA ASP A 70 3.11 -0.93 -0.36
C ASP A 70 3.77 -1.67 0.81
N THR A 71 4.75 -2.52 0.51
CA THR A 71 5.57 -3.21 1.50
C THR A 71 7.04 -3.08 1.13
N ALA A 72 7.85 -2.57 2.05
CA ALA A 72 9.30 -2.68 1.97
C ALA A 72 9.75 -3.88 2.84
N GLN A 73 10.43 -4.84 2.23
CA GLN A 73 11.05 -5.97 2.94
C GLN A 73 12.56 -5.80 2.89
N VAL A 74 13.11 -5.07 3.86
CA VAL A 74 14.53 -4.70 3.89
C VAL A 74 15.28 -5.76 4.68
N LYS A 75 16.31 -6.36 4.07
CA LYS A 75 17.08 -7.46 4.65
C LYS A 75 18.58 -7.21 4.58
N VAL A 76 19.25 -7.42 5.69
CA VAL A 76 20.71 -7.42 5.81
C VAL A 76 21.16 -8.79 6.31
N ASN A 77 21.88 -9.52 5.47
CA ASN A 77 22.46 -10.81 5.82
C ASN A 77 23.81 -10.62 6.53
N PHE A 78 24.11 -11.54 7.45
CA PHE A 78 25.37 -11.61 8.17
C PHE A 78 25.80 -13.06 8.43
N ASP A 79 27.10 -13.30 8.49
CA ASP A 79 27.66 -14.62 8.83
C ASP A 79 27.70 -14.85 10.36
N ALA A 80 28.09 -16.06 10.78
CA ALA A 80 28.18 -16.44 12.20
C ALA A 80 29.18 -15.59 13.02
N THR A 81 30.03 -14.79 12.38
CA THR A 81 30.94 -13.85 13.06
C THR A 81 30.34 -12.44 13.18
N GLY A 82 29.13 -12.23 12.64
CA GLY A 82 28.45 -10.94 12.60
C GLY A 82 28.89 -10.04 11.43
N LYS A 83 29.69 -10.56 10.49
CA LYS A 83 30.11 -9.77 9.31
C LYS A 83 28.97 -9.70 8.32
N ILE A 84 28.63 -8.49 7.87
CA ILE A 84 27.63 -8.26 6.82
C ILE A 84 28.08 -8.91 5.50
N THR A 85 27.19 -9.70 4.92
CA THR A 85 27.39 -10.40 3.64
C THR A 85 26.51 -9.85 2.50
N SER A 86 25.44 -9.11 2.82
CA SER A 86 24.66 -8.37 1.82
C SER A 86 25.50 -7.36 1.03
N ASN A 87 25.09 -7.12 -0.22
CA ASN A 87 25.61 -6.03 -1.03
C ASN A 87 25.21 -4.68 -0.39
N LYS A 88 26.20 -3.83 -0.09
CA LYS A 88 25.97 -2.54 0.57
C LYS A 88 25.57 -1.43 -0.41
N ASP A 89 25.78 -1.65 -1.70
CA ASP A 89 25.46 -0.69 -2.75
C ASP A 89 24.07 -0.92 -3.35
N GLU A 90 23.43 -2.06 -3.01
CA GLU A 90 22.07 -2.37 -3.43
C GLU A 90 21.07 -1.51 -2.65
N LYS A 91 20.21 -0.80 -3.40
CA LYS A 91 19.15 0.01 -2.81
C LYS A 91 17.97 -0.88 -2.46
N PRO A 92 17.42 -0.80 -1.24
CA PRO A 92 16.19 -1.49 -0.92
C PRO A 92 15.04 -0.93 -1.77
N GLU A 93 14.36 -1.82 -2.48
CA GLU A 93 13.16 -1.51 -3.27
C GLU A 93 11.91 -2.08 -2.56
N THR A 94 10.81 -1.34 -2.63
CA THR A 94 9.50 -1.83 -2.21
C THR A 94 8.96 -2.91 -3.15
N LYS A 95 7.88 -3.60 -2.76
CA LYS A 95 7.27 -4.61 -3.61
C LYS A 95 6.65 -4.01 -4.88
N VAL A 96 6.10 -2.79 -4.81
CA VAL A 96 5.62 -2.10 -6.02
C VAL A 96 6.79 -1.75 -6.94
N GLU A 97 7.88 -1.20 -6.40
CA GLU A 97 9.08 -0.85 -7.19
C GLU A 97 9.68 -2.08 -7.89
N LYS A 98 9.71 -3.22 -7.19
CA LYS A 98 10.17 -4.50 -7.76
C LYS A 98 9.27 -5.00 -8.89
N GLY A 99 7.95 -4.75 -8.84
CA GLY A 99 7.00 -5.25 -9.82
C GLY A 99 7.13 -6.76 -10.04
N ASP A 100 7.33 -7.20 -11.29
CA ASP A 100 7.55 -8.61 -11.65
C ASP A 100 8.85 -9.20 -11.07
N ALA A 101 9.84 -8.36 -10.74
CA ALA A 101 11.09 -8.81 -10.13
C ALA A 101 10.90 -9.35 -8.70
N TYR A 102 9.77 -9.04 -8.05
CA TYR A 102 9.41 -9.63 -6.76
C TYR A 102 9.20 -11.16 -6.88
N GLY A 103 8.69 -11.62 -8.03
CA GLY A 103 8.65 -13.03 -8.39
C GLY A 103 7.59 -13.87 -7.68
N MET A 104 6.56 -13.26 -7.08
CA MET A 104 5.48 -13.98 -6.40
C MET A 104 4.64 -14.82 -7.38
N LYS A 105 4.55 -14.42 -8.65
CA LYS A 105 3.73 -15.08 -9.68
C LYS A 105 4.00 -16.58 -9.79
N LYS A 106 5.25 -17.01 -9.56
CA LYS A 106 5.68 -18.43 -9.56
C LYS A 106 5.09 -19.25 -8.41
N ASN A 107 4.80 -18.60 -7.28
CA ASN A 107 4.29 -19.22 -6.06
C ASN A 107 2.81 -18.89 -5.80
N SER A 108 2.23 -18.03 -6.64
CA SER A 108 0.84 -17.59 -6.56
C SER A 108 -0.07 -18.61 -7.22
N GLY A 109 -0.95 -19.26 -6.44
CA GLY A 109 -1.92 -20.22 -6.96
C GLY A 109 -2.92 -19.63 -7.98
N ILE A 110 -3.00 -18.30 -8.06
CA ILE A 110 -3.84 -17.55 -9.00
C ILE A 110 -3.04 -16.91 -10.14
N GLY A 111 -1.73 -17.17 -10.24
CA GLY A 111 -0.88 -16.68 -11.33
C GLY A 111 -0.65 -15.17 -11.36
N LYS A 112 -0.93 -14.47 -10.24
CA LYS A 112 -0.75 -13.02 -10.10
C LYS A 112 0.48 -12.66 -9.28
N GLU A 113 1.16 -11.59 -9.68
CA GLU A 113 2.15 -10.95 -8.84
C GLU A 113 1.54 -10.25 -7.62
N TRP A 114 2.39 -9.90 -6.65
CA TRP A 114 1.94 -9.21 -5.43
C TRP A 114 1.26 -7.87 -5.74
N TYR A 115 1.83 -7.06 -6.64
CA TYR A 115 1.27 -5.75 -6.98
C TYR A 115 -0.10 -5.85 -7.67
N GLU A 116 -0.36 -6.94 -8.41
CA GLU A 116 -1.66 -7.19 -9.02
C GLU A 116 -2.71 -7.53 -7.95
N GLN A 117 -2.32 -8.29 -6.93
CA GLN A 117 -3.19 -8.65 -5.81
C GLN A 117 -3.49 -7.45 -4.90
N ILE A 118 -2.49 -6.61 -4.60
CA ILE A 118 -2.72 -5.43 -3.77
C ILE A 118 -3.63 -4.42 -4.47
N ALA A 119 -3.49 -4.25 -5.80
CA ALA A 119 -4.38 -3.38 -6.58
C ALA A 119 -5.85 -3.85 -6.53
N ASP A 120 -6.11 -5.16 -6.56
CA ASP A 120 -7.45 -5.72 -6.40
C ASP A 120 -8.01 -5.47 -4.98
N LEU A 121 -7.16 -5.56 -3.95
CA LEU A 121 -7.52 -5.25 -2.56
C LEU A 121 -7.83 -3.76 -2.36
N GLU A 122 -6.99 -2.88 -2.89
CA GLU A 122 -7.19 -1.42 -2.86
C GLU A 122 -8.50 -1.04 -3.53
N LYS A 123 -8.77 -1.58 -4.72
CA LYS A 123 -10.01 -1.36 -5.45
C LYS A 123 -11.23 -1.81 -4.65
N TRP A 124 -11.12 -2.91 -3.92
CA TRP A 124 -12.18 -3.39 -3.04
C TRP A 124 -12.45 -2.43 -1.88
N MET A 125 -11.42 -1.80 -1.32
CA MET A 125 -11.57 -0.85 -0.20
C MET A 125 -12.25 0.46 -0.59
N VAL A 126 -12.13 0.90 -1.85
CA VAL A 126 -12.75 2.15 -2.33
C VAL A 126 -14.28 2.11 -2.17
N GLY A 127 -14.84 3.18 -1.60
CA GLY A 127 -16.26 3.35 -1.29
C GLY A 127 -16.70 2.79 0.07
N LYS A 128 -15.81 2.05 0.76
CA LYS A 128 -16.05 1.48 2.09
C LYS A 128 -15.57 2.40 3.20
N THR A 129 -16.15 2.26 4.38
CA THR A 129 -15.61 2.84 5.62
C THR A 129 -14.52 1.94 6.19
N VAL A 130 -13.67 2.47 7.08
CA VAL A 130 -12.64 1.67 7.76
C VAL A 130 -13.25 0.49 8.54
N ASP A 131 -14.41 0.66 9.17
CA ASP A 131 -15.09 -0.43 9.88
C ASP A 131 -15.51 -1.56 8.94
N GLN A 132 -15.95 -1.23 7.72
CA GLN A 132 -16.26 -2.24 6.69
C GLN A 132 -15.00 -2.96 6.20
N VAL A 133 -13.85 -2.26 6.13
CA VAL A 133 -12.56 -2.88 5.80
C VAL A 133 -12.10 -3.81 6.92
N LYS A 134 -12.22 -3.40 8.19
CA LYS A 134 -11.88 -4.23 9.35
C LYS A 134 -12.77 -5.45 9.53
N ALA A 135 -14.03 -5.36 9.08
CA ALA A 135 -14.99 -6.45 9.10
C ALA A 135 -14.84 -7.42 7.91
N MET A 136 -13.79 -7.29 7.10
CA MET A 136 -13.50 -8.21 5.99
C MET A 136 -13.49 -9.64 6.49
N LYS A 137 -14.21 -10.51 5.78
CA LYS A 137 -14.17 -11.95 6.03
C LYS A 137 -12.82 -12.49 5.62
N LEU A 138 -12.17 -13.21 6.53
CA LEU A 138 -10.92 -13.91 6.30
C LEU A 138 -11.12 -15.42 6.48
N ASN A 139 -10.32 -16.22 5.79
CA ASN A 139 -10.20 -17.65 6.08
C ASN A 139 -9.28 -17.89 7.29
N ASP A 140 -9.12 -19.15 7.71
CA ASP A 140 -8.28 -19.52 8.86
C ASP A 140 -6.79 -19.17 8.67
N GLU A 141 -6.37 -18.95 7.43
CA GLU A 141 -5.00 -18.52 7.10
C GLU A 141 -4.86 -16.99 7.16
N GLY A 142 -5.94 -16.21 7.35
CA GLY A 142 -5.88 -14.73 7.34
C GLY A 142 -5.83 -14.13 5.93
N ARG A 143 -6.31 -14.86 4.92
CA ARG A 143 -6.48 -14.40 3.53
C ARG A 143 -7.94 -14.01 3.26
N PRO A 144 -8.23 -13.10 2.31
CA PRO A 144 -9.60 -12.69 2.01
C PRO A 144 -10.52 -13.85 1.64
N ALA A 145 -11.65 -13.94 2.34
CA ALA A 145 -12.75 -14.85 2.06
C ALA A 145 -13.98 -14.14 1.46
N GLU A 146 -13.82 -12.88 1.05
CA GLU A 146 -14.85 -12.13 0.32
C GLU A 146 -15.02 -12.70 -1.10
N ALA A 147 -16.27 -12.86 -1.53
CA ALA A 147 -16.59 -13.51 -2.81
C ALA A 147 -15.92 -12.82 -4.02
N ASP A 148 -15.73 -11.51 -3.95
CA ASP A 148 -15.08 -10.70 -4.99
C ASP A 148 -13.54 -10.67 -4.92
N LEU A 149 -12.95 -11.20 -3.84
CA LEU A 149 -11.50 -11.24 -3.59
C LEU A 149 -10.89 -12.65 -3.61
N THR A 150 -11.64 -13.71 -3.27
CA THR A 150 -11.11 -15.10 -3.15
C THR A 150 -10.34 -15.62 -4.36
N SER A 151 -10.66 -15.15 -5.58
CA SER A 151 -9.96 -15.51 -6.83
C SER A 151 -8.91 -14.49 -7.27
N LYS A 152 -8.72 -13.42 -6.50
CA LYS A 152 -7.90 -12.25 -6.86
C LYS A 152 -6.81 -11.93 -5.86
N VAL A 153 -7.02 -12.23 -4.58
CA VAL A 153 -6.12 -11.90 -3.48
C VAL A 153 -5.96 -13.12 -2.60
N THR A 154 -4.75 -13.70 -2.64
CA THR A 154 -4.35 -14.90 -1.88
C THR A 154 -3.27 -14.61 -0.84
N ILE A 155 -2.89 -13.35 -0.68
CA ILE A 155 -1.96 -12.91 0.37
C ILE A 155 -2.67 -12.69 1.69
N HIS A 156 -1.91 -12.75 2.79
CA HIS A 156 -2.38 -12.32 4.11
C HIS A 156 -2.63 -10.81 4.08
N VAL A 157 -3.69 -10.34 4.75
CA VAL A 157 -4.11 -8.93 4.65
C VAL A 157 -4.22 -8.19 5.98
N ASN A 158 -3.93 -8.84 7.11
CA ASN A 158 -4.08 -8.24 8.44
C ASN A 158 -3.27 -6.94 8.59
N ASP A 159 -1.98 -6.98 8.23
CA ASP A 159 -1.09 -5.82 8.31
C ASP A 159 -1.55 -4.69 7.37
N TYR A 160 -2.12 -5.03 6.22
CA TYR A 160 -2.69 -4.05 5.29
C TYR A 160 -3.94 -3.38 5.87
N ILE A 161 -4.82 -4.14 6.50
CA ILE A 161 -6.02 -3.63 7.19
C ILE A 161 -5.61 -2.73 8.35
N GLU A 162 -4.57 -3.09 9.11
CA GLU A 162 -4.06 -2.28 10.21
C GLU A 162 -3.45 -0.96 9.72
N ALA A 163 -2.55 -1.01 8.72
CA ALA A 163 -1.96 0.20 8.15
C ALA A 163 -3.02 1.15 7.55
N VAL A 164 -4.02 0.61 6.85
CA VAL A 164 -5.16 1.39 6.33
C VAL A 164 -5.99 1.99 7.48
N SER A 165 -6.18 1.25 8.56
CA SER A 165 -6.92 1.74 9.73
C SER A 165 -6.18 2.91 10.41
N GLU A 166 -4.87 2.79 10.58
CA GLU A 166 -4.04 3.87 11.10
C GLU A 166 -4.07 5.08 10.16
N ALA A 167 -3.97 4.87 8.84
CA ALA A 167 -4.02 5.93 7.84
C ALA A 167 -5.34 6.72 7.91
N VAL A 168 -6.48 6.04 8.03
CA VAL A 168 -7.80 6.69 8.20
C VAL A 168 -7.86 7.48 9.51
N ALA A 169 -7.36 6.93 10.62
CA ALA A 169 -7.32 7.64 11.91
C ALA A 169 -6.43 8.90 11.86
N ASN A 170 -5.36 8.85 11.07
CA ASN A 170 -4.42 9.95 10.87
C ASN A 170 -4.88 10.96 9.81
N ALA A 171 -5.99 10.73 9.10
CA ALA A 171 -6.43 11.60 8.03
C ALA A 171 -6.81 13.02 8.51
N ARG A 172 -6.24 14.05 7.89
CA ARG A 172 -6.49 15.47 8.22
C ARG A 172 -6.97 16.27 7.01
#